data_AF-A0A2D8XHC3-F1
#
_entry.id   AF-A0A2D8XHC3-F1
#
_cell.length_a   1.000
_cell.length_b   1.000
_cell.length_c   1.000
_cell.angle_alpha   90.00
_cell.angle_beta   90.00
_cell.angle_gamma   90.00
#
_symmetry.space_group_name_H-M   'P 1'
#
loop_
_entity.id
_entity.type
_entity.pdbx_description
1 polymer ?
#
loop_
_entity_poly.entity_id
_entity_poly.type
_entity_poly.pdbx_seq_one_letter_code
_entity_poly.pdbx_strand_id
1 'polypeptide(L)'
;MKKLVLTFTLAAAAISASANAAVVLYEETLAREEEQRILTNPIAGIENSLWFDYRIDVTEAQKELSSDLRRASDVEDLRDAWEEYAFELRHEREDYIHDMAERGYRGYVTLEN
;
A
#
# COMPACT_ATOMS: atom_id res chain seq x y z
N MET A 1 -36.22 -6.32 64.93
CA MET A 1 -35.65 -7.70 64.83
C MET A 1 -35.95 -8.28 63.46
N LYS A 2 -34.99 -9.04 62.89
CA LYS A 2 -34.99 -9.82 61.62
C LYS A 2 -34.44 -9.05 60.39
N LYS A 3 -33.11 -9.12 60.15
CA LYS A 3 -32.34 -10.08 59.29
C LYS A 3 -32.57 -9.79 57.78
N LEU A 4 -31.67 -9.06 57.09
CA LEU A 4 -30.43 -9.50 56.41
C LEU A 4 -30.72 -10.41 55.19
N VAL A 5 -30.54 -9.88 53.97
CA VAL A 5 -29.93 -10.59 52.81
C VAL A 5 -29.26 -9.56 51.89
N LEU A 6 -27.95 -9.73 51.74
CA LEU A 6 -27.08 -9.14 50.72
C LEU A 6 -27.31 -9.90 49.39
N THR A 7 -27.44 -9.20 48.27
CA THR A 7 -27.03 -9.76 46.97
C THR A 7 -26.59 -8.62 46.05
N PHE A 8 -25.26 -8.42 46.00
CA PHE A 8 -24.62 -7.53 45.04
C PHE A 8 -24.29 -8.39 43.81
N THR A 9 -25.15 -8.38 42.80
CA THR A 9 -24.84 -8.99 41.49
C THR A 9 -24.02 -7.99 40.69
N LEU A 10 -22.69 -8.05 40.87
CA LEU A 10 -21.74 -7.38 39.99
C LEU A 10 -21.66 -8.19 38.69
N ALA A 11 -22.50 -7.85 37.71
CA ALA A 11 -22.37 -8.37 36.35
C ALA A 11 -21.18 -7.67 35.68
N ALA A 12 -19.97 -8.21 35.88
CA ALA A 12 -18.80 -7.83 35.10
C ALA A 12 -18.96 -8.40 33.68
N ALA A 13 -19.61 -7.64 32.79
CA ALA A 13 -19.53 -7.87 31.36
C ALA A 13 -18.13 -7.44 30.90
N ALA A 14 -17.17 -8.35 30.98
CA ALA A 14 -15.90 -8.21 30.27
C ALA A 14 -16.19 -8.28 28.77
N ILE A 15 -16.29 -7.11 28.13
CA ILE A 15 -16.27 -7.02 26.67
C ILE A 15 -14.82 -7.33 26.27
N SER A 16 -14.55 -8.59 25.97
CA SER A 16 -13.31 -8.98 25.31
C SER A 16 -13.30 -8.38 23.92
N ALA A 17 -12.73 -7.18 23.76
CA ALA A 17 -12.41 -6.65 22.45
C ALA A 17 -11.29 -7.53 21.86
N SER A 18 -11.66 -8.55 21.09
CA SER A 18 -10.71 -9.31 20.29
C SER A 18 -10.24 -8.39 19.16
N ALA A 19 -9.10 -7.73 19.35
CA ALA A 19 -8.38 -7.10 18.26
C ALA A 19 -7.88 -8.23 17.34
N ASN A 20 -8.59 -8.50 16.26
CA ASN A 20 -8.06 -9.30 15.17
C ASN A 20 -7.00 -8.42 14.50
N ALA A 21 -5.74 -8.57 14.89
CA ALA A 21 -4.64 -8.07 14.08
C ALA A 21 -4.68 -8.84 12.76
N ALA A 22 -5.13 -8.19 11.69
CA ALA A 22 -4.95 -8.73 10.35
C ALA A 22 -3.44 -8.94 10.16
N VAL A 23 -3.03 -10.15 9.80
CA VAL A 23 -1.64 -10.43 9.45
C VAL A 23 -1.39 -9.70 8.13
N VAL A 24 -0.55 -8.65 8.17
CA VAL A 24 -0.07 -7.96 6.98
C VAL A 24 0.99 -8.84 6.33
N LEU A 25 0.85 -9.08 5.02
CA LEU A 25 1.83 -9.85 4.25
C LEU A 25 3.13 -9.06 4.09
N TYR A 26 4.25 -9.76 3.95
CA TYR A 26 5.53 -9.11 3.70
C TYR A 26 5.50 -8.37 2.35
N GLU A 27 4.93 -9.01 1.35
CA GLU A 27 4.74 -8.50 0.00
C GLU A 27 3.85 -7.23 0.00
N GLU A 28 2.79 -7.21 0.82
CA GLU A 28 1.98 -5.99 1.01
C GLU A 28 2.81 -4.87 1.62
N THR A 29 3.65 -5.17 2.63
CA THR A 29 4.52 -4.17 3.26
C THR A 29 5.49 -3.56 2.25
N LEU A 30 6.13 -4.40 1.43
CA LEU A 30 7.01 -3.96 0.35
C LEU A 30 6.27 -3.09 -0.68
N ALA A 31 5.07 -3.51 -1.11
CA ALA A 31 4.25 -2.73 -2.02
C ALA A 31 3.93 -1.34 -1.46
N ARG A 32 3.59 -1.23 -0.17
CA ARG A 32 3.36 0.06 0.48
C ARG A 32 4.61 0.93 0.54
N GLU A 33 5.78 0.33 0.76
CA GLU A 33 7.05 1.06 0.69
C GLU A 33 7.34 1.58 -0.72
N GLU A 34 6.98 0.83 -1.76
CA GLU A 34 7.09 1.28 -3.16
C GLU A 34 6.05 2.34 -3.53
N GLU A 35 4.82 2.25 -3.00
CA GLU A 35 3.79 3.31 -3.15
C GLU A 35 4.28 4.65 -2.58
N GLN A 36 4.98 4.64 -1.45
CA GLN A 36 5.56 5.85 -0.85
C GLN A 36 6.66 6.48 -1.72
N ARG A 37 7.20 5.73 -2.68
CA ARG A 37 8.22 6.21 -3.62
C ARG A 37 7.64 6.65 -4.97
N ILE A 38 6.31 6.60 -5.14
CA ILE A 38 5.66 7.14 -6.34
C ILE A 38 6.02 8.62 -6.47
N LEU A 39 6.54 8.99 -7.63
CA LEU A 39 6.89 10.38 -7.91
C LEU A 39 5.61 11.20 -8.06
N THR A 40 5.47 12.24 -7.25
CA THR A 40 4.31 13.15 -7.27
C THR A 40 4.55 14.39 -8.12
N ASN A 41 5.79 14.63 -8.54
CA ASN A 41 6.20 15.74 -9.39
C ASN A 41 7.12 15.23 -10.51
N PRO A 42 7.04 15.81 -11.71
CA PRO A 42 7.91 15.41 -12.82
C PRO A 42 9.37 15.76 -12.56
N ILE A 43 10.29 14.93 -13.08
CA ILE A 43 11.72 15.21 -13.03
C ILE A 43 12.02 16.53 -13.76
N ALA A 44 12.80 17.38 -13.11
CA ALA A 44 13.13 18.74 -13.58
C ALA A 44 11.92 19.67 -13.80
N GLY A 45 10.73 19.31 -13.27
CA GLY A 45 9.51 20.10 -13.48
C GLY A 45 8.93 19.98 -14.89
N ILE A 46 9.32 18.96 -15.66
CA ILE A 46 8.97 18.83 -17.08
C ILE A 46 7.86 17.79 -17.28
N GLU A 47 6.67 18.26 -17.65
CA GLU A 47 5.55 17.41 -18.04
C GLU A 47 5.66 16.99 -19.51
N ASN A 48 6.47 15.97 -19.80
CA ASN A 48 6.60 15.37 -21.13
C ASN A 48 5.84 14.03 -21.22
N SER A 49 5.89 13.37 -22.39
CA SER A 49 5.21 12.09 -22.58
C SER A 49 5.61 11.05 -21.53
N LEU A 50 6.91 10.94 -21.22
CA LEU A 50 7.43 9.98 -20.24
C LEU A 50 6.81 10.16 -18.85
N TRP A 51 6.59 11.42 -18.44
CA TRP A 51 5.91 11.71 -17.17
C TRP A 51 4.46 11.23 -17.17
N PHE A 52 3.75 11.44 -18.29
CA PHE A 52 2.37 11.00 -18.41
C PHE A 52 2.27 9.48 -18.54
N ASP A 53 3.20 8.84 -19.25
CA ASP A 53 3.30 7.38 -19.36
C ASP A 53 3.49 6.78 -17.96
N TYR A 54 4.52 7.21 -17.21
CA TYR A 54 4.76 6.79 -15.83
C TYR A 54 3.51 6.89 -14.92
N ARG A 55 2.76 8.00 -15.03
CA ARG A 55 1.53 8.18 -14.24
C ARG A 55 0.40 7.24 -14.64
N ILE A 56 0.30 6.94 -15.94
CA ILE A 56 -0.66 5.97 -16.46
C ILE A 56 -0.30 4.59 -15.94
N ASP A 57 0.98 4.21 -16.01
CA ASP A 57 1.45 2.88 -15.58
C ASP A 57 1.22 2.67 -14.08
N VAL A 58 1.50 3.68 -13.24
CA VAL A 58 1.15 3.65 -11.80
C VAL A 58 -0.35 3.48 -11.58
N THR A 59 -1.19 4.15 -12.36
CA THR A 59 -2.65 4.06 -12.23
C THR A 59 -3.17 2.69 -12.67
N GLU A 60 -2.57 2.11 -13.72
CA GLU A 60 -2.93 0.78 -14.21
C GLU A 60 -2.52 -0.30 -13.20
N ALA A 61 -1.29 -0.26 -12.68
CA ALA A 61 -0.82 -1.17 -11.62
C ALA A 61 -1.75 -1.14 -10.39
N GLN A 62 -2.19 0.06 -9.96
CA GLN A 62 -3.16 0.20 -8.86
C GLN A 62 -4.52 -0.45 -9.16
N LYS A 63 -4.98 -0.32 -10.40
CA LYS A 63 -6.25 -0.91 -10.87
C LYS A 63 -6.14 -2.42 -10.97
N GLU A 64 -5.01 -2.94 -11.45
CA GLU A 64 -4.73 -4.37 -11.57
C GLU A 64 -4.65 -5.02 -10.20
N LEU A 65 -3.85 -4.48 -9.27
CA LEU A 65 -3.84 -4.92 -7.87
C LEU A 65 -5.26 -4.98 -7.29
N SER A 66 -6.05 -3.92 -7.44
CA SER A 66 -7.43 -3.91 -6.94
C SER A 66 -8.27 -5.04 -7.53
N SER A 67 -8.02 -5.38 -8.79
CA SER A 67 -8.71 -6.44 -9.48
C SER A 67 -8.22 -7.83 -9.08
N ASP A 68 -6.95 -8.01 -8.81
CA ASP A 68 -6.36 -9.30 -8.47
C ASP A 68 -6.62 -9.65 -7.01
N LEU A 69 -6.57 -8.66 -6.11
CA LEU A 69 -7.05 -8.84 -4.73
C LEU A 69 -8.54 -9.23 -4.66
N ARG A 70 -9.37 -8.79 -5.61
CA ARG A 70 -10.78 -9.22 -5.69
C ARG A 70 -10.95 -10.65 -6.20
N ARG A 71 -9.99 -11.15 -6.97
CA ARG A 71 -10.02 -12.49 -7.58
C ARG A 71 -9.24 -13.53 -6.77
N ALA A 72 -8.34 -13.09 -5.90
CA ALA A 72 -7.54 -13.94 -5.04
C ALA A 72 -8.41 -14.89 -4.20
N SER A 73 -8.04 -16.15 -4.21
CA SER A 73 -8.78 -17.25 -3.59
C SER A 73 -8.04 -17.87 -2.41
N ASP A 74 -6.71 -17.72 -2.36
CA ASP A 74 -5.87 -18.14 -1.26
C ASP A 74 -4.77 -17.12 -0.91
N VAL A 75 -3.90 -17.49 0.03
CA VAL A 75 -2.82 -16.61 0.51
C VAL A 75 -1.70 -16.46 -0.52
N GLU A 76 -1.45 -17.46 -1.36
CA GLU A 76 -0.41 -17.33 -2.39
C GLU A 76 -0.89 -16.38 -3.48
N ASP A 77 -2.16 -16.44 -3.89
CA ASP A 77 -2.75 -15.44 -4.81
C ASP A 77 -2.60 -14.00 -4.27
N LEU A 78 -2.74 -13.81 -2.96
CA LEU A 78 -2.55 -12.49 -2.33
C LEU A 78 -1.09 -12.06 -2.35
N ARG A 79 -0.15 -12.99 -2.08
CA ARG A 79 1.29 -12.70 -2.08
C ARG A 79 1.77 -12.35 -3.48
N ASP A 80 1.36 -13.12 -4.48
CA ASP A 80 1.69 -12.89 -5.89
C ASP A 80 1.17 -11.52 -6.35
N ALA A 81 -0.10 -11.19 -6.06
CA ALA A 81 -0.67 -9.89 -6.44
C ALA A 81 0.06 -8.70 -5.80
N TRP A 82 0.47 -8.82 -4.53
CA TRP A 82 1.24 -7.78 -3.86
C TRP A 82 2.69 -7.70 -4.36
N GLU A 83 3.33 -8.84 -4.63
CA GLU A 83 4.70 -8.89 -5.16
C GLU A 83 4.79 -8.29 -6.56
N GLU A 84 3.85 -8.65 -7.44
CA GLU A 84 3.76 -8.11 -8.80
C GLU A 84 3.56 -6.59 -8.76
N TYR A 85 2.60 -6.12 -7.96
CA TYR A 85 2.38 -4.68 -7.79
C TYR A 85 3.62 -3.93 -7.28
N ALA A 86 4.34 -4.48 -6.29
CA ALA A 86 5.59 -3.88 -5.80
C ALA A 86 6.69 -3.86 -6.88
N PHE A 87 6.77 -4.92 -7.70
CA PHE A 87 7.70 -5.00 -8.81
C PHE A 87 7.40 -3.92 -9.86
N GLU A 88 6.14 -3.79 -10.28
CA GLU A 88 5.70 -2.81 -11.28
C GLU A 88 5.99 -1.38 -10.83
N LEU A 89 5.58 -1.00 -9.61
CA LEU A 89 5.82 0.36 -9.10
C LEU A 89 7.31 0.73 -9.12
N ARG A 90 8.19 -0.23 -8.77
CA ARG A 90 9.63 -0.01 -8.82
C ARG A 90 10.12 0.08 -10.26
N HIS A 91 9.73 -0.86 -11.11
CA HIS A 91 10.17 -0.95 -12.50
C HIS A 91 9.81 0.33 -13.26
N GLU A 92 8.55 0.75 -13.22
CA GLU A 92 8.08 1.92 -13.97
C GLU A 92 8.74 3.21 -13.47
N ARG A 93 9.01 3.31 -12.16
CA ARG A 93 9.76 4.44 -11.60
C ARG A 93 11.20 4.44 -12.08
N GLU A 94 11.88 3.29 -12.07
CA GLU A 94 13.26 3.16 -12.52
C GLU A 94 13.38 3.47 -14.03
N ASP A 95 12.45 2.97 -14.83
CA ASP A 95 12.40 3.21 -16.27
C ASP A 95 12.17 4.70 -16.56
N TYR A 96 11.21 5.34 -15.91
CA TYR A 96 11.00 6.79 -16.05
C TYR A 96 12.25 7.60 -15.66
N ILE A 97 12.90 7.25 -14.54
CA ILE A 97 14.14 7.91 -14.11
C ILE A 97 15.25 7.73 -15.13
N HIS A 98 15.43 6.50 -15.62
CA HIS A 98 16.44 6.15 -16.62
C HIS A 98 16.22 6.92 -17.91
N ASP A 99 15.01 6.90 -18.45
CA ASP A 99 14.62 7.56 -19.69
C ASP A 99 14.76 9.08 -19.64
N MET A 100 14.45 9.69 -18.50
CA MET A 100 14.68 11.11 -18.26
C MET A 100 16.18 11.43 -18.20
N ALA A 101 16.98 10.57 -17.55
CA ALA A 101 18.42 10.74 -17.45
C ALA A 101 19.12 10.60 -18.81
N GLU A 102 18.71 9.65 -19.66
CA GLU A 102 19.21 9.49 -21.02
C GLU A 102 18.97 10.74 -21.88
N ARG A 103 17.86 11.44 -21.64
CA ARG A 103 17.50 12.69 -22.32
C ARG A 103 18.15 13.94 -21.71
N GLY A 104 19.02 13.76 -20.72
CA GLY A 104 19.79 14.83 -20.08
C GLY A 104 19.03 15.59 -18.99
N TYR A 105 17.82 15.16 -18.64
CA TYR A 105 17.08 15.72 -17.52
C TYR A 105 17.59 15.10 -16.22
N ARG A 106 18.06 15.96 -15.31
CA ARG A 106 18.42 15.57 -13.94
C ARG A 106 17.63 16.43 -12.99
N GLY A 107 17.02 15.81 -11.99
CA GLY A 107 16.28 16.48 -10.94
C GLY A 107 16.54 15.83 -9.59
N TYR A 108 16.20 16.54 -8.52
CA TYR A 108 16.12 15.97 -7.20
C TYR A 108 14.71 15.38 -7.02
N VAL A 109 14.63 14.07 -6.79
CA VAL A 109 13.38 13.47 -6.29
C VAL A 109 13.29 13.86 -4.82
N THR A 110 12.37 14.75 -4.50
CA THR A 110 12.06 15.08 -3.11
C THR A 110 10.95 14.13 -2.68
N LEU A 111 11.29 13.09 -1.92
CA LEU A 111 10.31 12.28 -1.20
C LEU A 111 9.88 13.08 0.01
N GLU A 112 8.76 13.79 -0.08
CA GLU A 112 8.12 14.34 1.13
C GLU A 112 7.37 13.20 1.82
N ASN A 113 7.86 12.85 3.02
CA ASN A 113 7.27 11.85 3.91
C ASN A 113 6.14 12.44 4.75
#